data_AF-A0A7X6ZQB6-F1
#
_entry.id   AF-A0A7X6ZQB6-F1
#
_cell.length_a   1.000
_cell.length_b   1.000
_cell.length_c   1.000
_cell.angle_alpha   90.00
_cell.angle_beta   90.00
_cell.angle_gamma   90.00
#
_symmetry.space_group_name_H-M   'P 1'
#
loop_
_entity.id
_entity.type
_entity.pdbx_description
1 polymer ?
#
loop_
_entity_poly.entity_id
_entity_poly.type
_entity_poly.pdbx_seq_one_letter_code
_entity_poly.pdbx_strand_id
1 'polypeptide(L)' 'MKKTNSREKDDDLRPEYDLSTLKGGVRGKYAKQFREGTNLVRLSPDVAAYFPTEESVNSALRSLVKIASTKINHVH' A
#
# COMPACT_ATOMS: atom_id res chain seq x y z
N MET A 1 7.96 -45.92 10.52
CA MET A 1 9.34 -45.49 10.20
C MET A 1 9.45 -43.98 10.35
N LYS A 2 10.41 -43.49 11.17
CA LYS A 2 10.71 -42.05 11.30
C LYS A 2 11.46 -41.58 10.05
N LYS A 3 10.93 -40.60 9.32
CA LYS A 3 11.67 -39.93 8.24
C LYS A 3 12.61 -38.90 8.87
N THR A 4 13.88 -39.26 8.98
CA THR A 4 14.97 -38.31 9.23
C THR A 4 15.19 -37.50 7.96
N ASN A 5 14.56 -36.34 7.87
CA ASN A 5 14.80 -35.40 6.78
C ASN A 5 15.92 -34.47 7.22
N SER A 6 17.17 -34.96 7.13
CA SER A 6 18.38 -34.16 7.21
C SER A 6 18.41 -33.23 5.99
N ARG A 7 17.65 -32.14 6.07
CA ARG A 7 17.91 -30.98 5.23
C ARG A 7 19.09 -30.28 5.86
N GLU A 8 20.28 -30.67 5.45
CA GLU A 8 21.46 -29.80 5.50
C GLU A 8 21.01 -28.50 4.82
N LYS A 9 20.69 -27.51 5.65
CA LYS A 9 20.52 -26.15 5.20
C LYS A 9 21.94 -25.71 4.90
N ASP A 10 22.26 -25.63 3.62
CA ASP A 10 23.27 -24.72 3.14
C ASP A 10 22.79 -23.33 3.55
N ASP A 11 23.11 -22.96 4.79
CA ASP A 11 22.66 -21.74 5.40
C ASP A 11 23.71 -20.71 4.97
N ASP A 12 23.45 -20.01 3.87
CA ASP A 12 24.23 -18.84 3.40
C ASP A 12 24.35 -17.73 4.48
N LEU A 13 23.77 -17.94 5.66
CA LEU A 13 23.97 -17.14 6.85
C LEU A 13 25.43 -17.17 7.29
N ARG A 14 25.98 -15.97 7.43
CA ARG A 14 27.30 -15.79 8.03
C ARG A 14 27.29 -16.28 9.48
N PRO A 15 28.43 -16.77 10.01
CA PRO A 15 28.51 -17.32 11.37
C PRO A 15 28.08 -16.33 12.47
N GLU A 16 28.17 -15.03 12.21
CA GLU A 16 27.76 -13.98 13.16
C GLU A 16 26.23 -13.84 13.28
N TYR A 17 25.46 -14.41 12.35
CA TYR A 17 24.00 -14.35 12.38
C TYR A 17 23.39 -15.58 13.06
N ASP A 18 23.02 -15.41 14.34
CA ASP A 18 22.20 -16.38 15.06
C ASP A 18 20.73 -15.97 15.03
N LEU A 19 19.92 -16.62 14.18
CA LEU A 19 18.47 -16.36 14.10
C LEU A 19 17.72 -16.67 15.39
N SER A 20 18.27 -17.47 16.32
CA SER A 20 17.66 -17.73 17.63
C SER A 20 17.69 -16.50 18.55
N THR A 21 18.58 -15.54 18.27
CA THR A 21 18.67 -14.26 18.99
C THR A 21 17.63 -13.24 18.53
N LEU A 22 17.03 -13.41 17.34
CA LEU A 22 15.98 -12.55 16.82
C LEU A 22 14.68 -12.73 17.62
N LYS A 23 14.48 -11.86 18.60
CA LYS A 23 13.24 -11.77 19.38
C LYS A 23 12.27 -10.79 18.71
N GLY A 24 10.99 -11.15 18.63
CA GLY A 24 9.91 -10.22 18.22
C GLY A 24 9.69 -10.07 16.70
N GLY A 25 10.13 -11.03 15.89
CA GLY A 25 9.81 -11.05 14.46
C GLY A 25 8.32 -11.27 14.20
N VAL A 26 7.62 -10.25 13.69
CA VAL A 26 6.19 -10.35 13.34
C VAL A 26 6.04 -10.65 11.85
N ARG A 27 5.54 -11.85 11.53
CA ARG A 27 5.24 -12.22 10.13
C ARG A 27 4.16 -11.31 9.58
N GLY A 28 4.45 -10.66 8.45
CA GLY A 28 3.49 -9.78 7.79
C GLY A 28 3.24 -8.45 8.52
N LYS A 29 4.20 -7.93 9.28
CA LYS A 29 4.13 -6.63 10.00
C LYS A 29 3.54 -5.49 9.16
N TYR A 30 3.87 -5.43 7.86
CA TYR A 30 3.40 -4.42 6.91
C TYR A 30 2.41 -4.99 5.86
N ALA A 31 2.05 -6.28 5.95
CA ALA A 31 1.21 -6.93 4.96
C ALA A 31 -0.21 -6.35 4.93
N LYS A 32 -0.72 -5.90 6.08
CA LYS A 32 -2.03 -5.25 6.16
C LYS A 32 -2.03 -3.89 5.45
N GLN A 33 -1.03 -3.04 5.73
CA GLN A 33 -0.88 -1.71 5.10
C GLN A 33 -0.63 -1.82 3.59
N PHE A 34 0.12 -2.84 3.17
CA PHE A 34 0.31 -3.12 1.75
C PHE A 34 -0.98 -3.59 1.07
N ARG A 35 -1.78 -4.42 1.75
CA ARG A 35 -3.08 -4.93 1.25
C ARG A 35 -4.21 -3.89 1.31
N GLU A 36 -4.14 -2.95 2.25
CA GLU A 36 -5.01 -1.76 2.27
C GLU A 36 -4.86 -0.97 0.97
N GLY A 37 -3.69 -1.06 0.33
CA GLY A 37 -3.45 -0.59 -1.02
C GLY A 37 -3.53 0.93 -1.12
N THR A 38 -2.93 1.47 -2.18
CA THR A 38 -3.31 2.80 -2.65
C THR A 38 -4.60 2.60 -3.44
N ASN A 39 -5.67 3.35 -3.12
CA ASN A 39 -6.89 3.36 -3.94
C ASN A 39 -6.58 3.97 -5.32
N LEU A 40 -6.00 3.17 -6.22
CA LEU A 40 -5.58 3.61 -7.54
C LEU A 40 -6.79 3.64 -8.47
N VAL A 41 -7.24 4.84 -8.82
CA VAL A 41 -8.33 5.05 -9.77
C VAL A 41 -7.73 5.36 -11.14
N ARG A 42 -7.94 4.46 -12.10
CA ARG A 42 -7.52 4.71 -13.49
C ARG A 42 -8.52 5.65 -14.16
N LEU A 43 -8.02 6.77 -14.68
CA LEU A 43 -8.80 7.69 -15.49
C LEU A 43 -9.00 7.15 -16.91
N SER A 44 -10.12 7.50 -17.51
CA SER A 44 -10.36 7.32 -18.93
C SER A 44 -9.34 8.14 -19.76
N PRO A 45 -8.94 7.68 -20.97
CA PRO A 45 -7.87 8.35 -21.74
C PRO A 45 -8.17 9.82 -22.09
N ASP A 46 -9.43 10.12 -22.38
CA ASP A 46 -9.93 11.46 -22.65
C ASP A 46 -9.77 12.38 -21.43
N VAL A 47 -10.10 11.90 -20.23
CA VAL A 47 -9.95 12.67 -18.99
C VAL A 47 -8.48 12.83 -18.61
N ALA A 48 -7.68 11.76 -18.75
CA ALA A 48 -6.25 11.77 -18.46
C ALA A 48 -5.49 12.78 -19.33
N ALA A 49 -5.95 13.04 -20.56
CA ALA A 49 -5.35 14.04 -21.44
C ALA A 49 -5.42 15.47 -20.87
N TYR A 50 -6.42 15.78 -20.05
CA TYR A 50 -6.57 17.10 -19.41
C TYR A 50 -5.88 17.18 -18.03
N PHE A 51 -5.59 16.04 -17.41
CA PHE A 51 -5.03 15.96 -16.06
C PHE A 51 -3.74 15.13 -16.05
N PRO A 52 -2.59 15.72 -16.40
CA PRO A 52 -1.33 15.00 -16.52
C PRO A 52 -0.73 14.56 -15.18
N THR A 53 -1.18 15.16 -14.05
CA THR A 53 -0.66 14.84 -12.71
C THR A 53 -1.78 14.61 -11.69
N GLU A 54 -1.47 13.85 -10.65
CA GLU A 54 -2.40 13.57 -9.55
C GLU A 54 -2.82 14.84 -8.78
N GLU A 55 -1.91 15.82 -8.66
CA GLU A 55 -2.21 17.10 -8.00
C GLU A 55 -3.27 17.87 -8.77
N SER A 56 -3.21 17.86 -10.11
CA SER A 56 -4.18 18.55 -10.96
C SER A 56 -5.59 17.95 -10.80
N VAL A 57 -5.70 16.62 -10.77
CA VAL A 57 -6.96 15.89 -10.53
C VAL A 57 -7.51 16.24 -9.14
N ASN A 58 -6.67 16.09 -8.11
CA ASN A 58 -7.09 16.28 -6.73
C ASN A 58 -7.49 17.73 -6.44
N SER A 59 -6.81 18.70 -7.03
CA SER A 59 -7.16 20.12 -6.92
C SER A 59 -8.53 20.42 -7.52
N ALA A 60 -8.80 19.88 -8.72
CA ALA A 60 -10.09 20.06 -9.40
C ALA A 60 -11.24 19.42 -8.61
N LEU A 61 -11.07 18.18 -8.15
CA LEU A 61 -12.08 17.48 -7.35
C LEU A 61 -12.36 18.19 -6.01
N ARG A 62 -11.32 18.67 -5.32
CA ARG A 62 -11.49 19.46 -4.08
C ARG A 62 -12.25 20.75 -4.32
N SER A 63 -11.99 21.43 -5.44
CA SER A 63 -12.72 22.64 -5.84
C SER A 63 -14.20 22.34 -6.09
N LEU A 64 -14.50 21.22 -6.76
CA LEU A 64 -15.88 20.76 -6.97
C LEU A 64 -16.59 20.45 -5.65
N VAL A 65 -15.91 19.76 -4.72
CA VAL A 65 -16.44 19.49 -3.38
C VAL A 65 -16.78 20.80 -2.64
N LYS A 66 -15.91 21.82 -2.72
CA LYS A 66 -16.16 23.13 -2.11
C LYS A 66 -17.39 23.83 -2.68
N ILE A 67 -17.58 23.77 -4.00
CA ILE A 67 -18.76 24.33 -4.67
C ILE A 67 -20.02 23.57 -4.24
N ALA A 68 -19.97 22.24 -4.23
CA ALA A 68 -21.08 21.39 -3.83
C ALA A 68 -21.49 21.60 -2.37
N SER A 69 -20.53 21.67 -1.45
CA SER A 69 -20.80 21.93 -0.02
C SER A 69 -21.38 23.31 0.22
N THR A 70 -20.91 24.33 -0.52
CA THR A 70 -21.48 25.69 -0.45
C THR A 70 -22.92 25.71 -0.95
N LYS A 71 -23.24 25.00 -2.04
CA LYS A 71 -24.62 24.89 -2.53
C LYS A 71 -25.55 24.18 -1.56
N ILE A 72 -25.08 23.11 -0.91
CA ILE A 72 -25.89 22.37 0.07
C ILE A 72 -26.28 23.26 1.26
N ASN A 73 -25.36 24.12 1.73
CA ASN A 73 -25.62 25.05 2.82
C ASN A 73 -26.57 26.20 2.44
N HIS A 74 -26.76 26.48 1.14
CA HIS A 74 -27.61 27.58 0.66
C HIS A 74 -29.03 27.12 0.28
N VAL A 75 -29.30 25.80 0.32
CA VAL A 75 -30.60 25.17 0.01
C VAL A 75 -31.35 24.78 1.30
N HIS A 76 -31.04 25.45 2.42
CA HIS A 76 -31.87 25.53 3.63
C HIS A 76 -32.21 26.99 3.88
#